data_AF-A0A942KC92-F1
#
_entry.id   AF-A0A942KC92-F1
#
_cell.length_a   1.000
_cell.length_b   1.000
_cell.length_c   1.000
_cell.angle_alpha   90.00
_cell.angle_beta   90.00
_cell.angle_gamma   90.00
#
_symmetry.space_group_name_H-M   'P 1'
#
loop_
_entity.id
_entity.type
_entity.pdbx_description
1 polymer ?
#
loop_
_entity_poly.entity_id
_entity_poly.type
_entity_poly.pdbx_seq_one_letter_code
_entity_poly.pdbx_strand_id
1 'polypeptide(L)'
;MFDYAVKAATAWFLGFFPFFEIYVAVPAAIAMGLDYTSAVFWTVLGNYLPVPLIVLFYRQLLNHQRLGPWLAKLASPRAKGLLDSYGPWFILLATPWIGVWAVAVTAMALGIDQRKLLLFSFISISLYAVALAGLIAIGIQVVQPES
;
A
#
# COMPACT_ATOMS: atom_id res chain seq x y z
N MET A 1 14.89 23.33 1.58
CA MET A 1 13.46 23.27 1.95
C MET A 1 12.56 22.97 0.76
N PHE A 2 12.56 23.79 -0.31
CA PHE A 2 11.74 23.55 -1.50
C PHE A 2 12.03 22.18 -2.17
N ASP A 3 13.31 21.84 -2.35
CA ASP A 3 13.73 20.56 -2.93
C ASP A 3 13.23 19.34 -2.14
N TYR A 4 13.37 19.37 -0.81
CA TYR A 4 12.83 18.32 0.07
C TYR A 4 11.32 18.18 -0.07
N ALA A 5 10.58 19.29 -0.07
CA ALA A 5 9.12 19.27 -0.19
C ALA A 5 8.66 18.65 -1.52
N VAL A 6 9.35 18.94 -2.63
CA VAL A 6 9.06 18.35 -3.94
C VAL A 6 9.32 16.84 -3.93
N LYS A 7 10.45 16.40 -3.37
CA LYS A 7 10.78 14.97 -3.24
C LYS A 7 9.78 14.23 -2.36
N ALA A 8 9.42 14.80 -1.21
CA ALA A 8 8.43 14.27 -0.28
C ALA A 8 7.04 14.16 -0.93
N ALA A 9 6.59 15.21 -1.62
CA ALA A 9 5.31 15.21 -2.34
C ALA A 9 5.30 14.16 -3.46
N THR A 10 6.41 14.01 -4.19
CA THR A 10 6.56 13.00 -5.24
C THR A 10 6.52 11.59 -4.65
N ALA A 11 7.26 11.32 -3.58
CA ALA A 11 7.26 10.04 -2.89
C ALA A 11 5.86 9.66 -2.38
N TRP A 12 5.15 10.62 -1.78
CA TRP A 12 3.77 10.45 -1.35
C TRP A 12 2.83 10.17 -2.52
N PHE A 13 2.94 10.91 -3.63
CA PHE A 13 2.11 10.74 -4.81
C PHE A 13 2.33 9.39 -5.48
N LEU A 14 3.59 8.94 -5.59
CA LEU A 14 3.91 7.61 -6.10
C LEU A 14 3.33 6.53 -5.18
N GLY A 15 3.41 6.69 -3.86
CA GLY A 15 2.80 5.76 -2.91
C GLY A 15 1.28 5.66 -3.09
N PHE A 16 0.62 6.80 -3.34
CA PHE A 16 -0.84 6.88 -3.51
C PHE A 16 -1.35 6.16 -4.77
N PHE A 17 -0.60 6.19 -5.88
CA PHE A 17 -1.09 5.67 -7.15
C PHE A 17 -1.06 4.13 -7.21
N PRO A 18 -2.15 3.47 -7.67
CA PRO A 18 -2.31 2.01 -7.61
C PRO A 18 -1.30 1.20 -8.44
N PHE A 19 -0.68 1.81 -9.45
CA PHE A 19 0.30 1.13 -10.31
C PHE A 19 1.72 1.18 -9.76
N PHE A 20 1.99 2.09 -8.83
CA PHE A 20 3.31 2.34 -8.29
C PHE A 20 3.43 1.72 -6.90
N GLU A 21 2.54 2.16 -6.00
CA GLU A 21 2.51 1.76 -4.60
C GLU A 21 3.91 1.78 -3.93
N ILE A 22 4.09 1.07 -2.82
CA ILE A 22 5.36 1.03 -2.10
C ILE A 22 6.53 0.48 -2.93
N TYR A 23 6.26 -0.38 -3.92
CA TYR A 23 7.29 -1.04 -4.73
C TYR A 23 8.08 -0.08 -5.60
N VAL A 24 7.41 0.94 -6.15
CA VAL A 24 8.06 1.99 -6.95
C VAL A 24 8.35 3.20 -6.07
N ALA A 25 7.45 3.54 -5.16
CA ALA A 25 7.58 4.76 -4.37
C ALA A 25 8.81 4.76 -3.45
N VAL A 26 9.11 3.64 -2.76
CA VAL A 26 10.26 3.56 -1.84
C VAL A 26 11.59 3.65 -2.61
N PRO A 27 11.86 2.83 -3.65
CA PRO A 27 13.09 2.96 -4.42
C PRO A 27 13.22 4.34 -5.08
N ALA A 28 12.13 4.89 -5.64
CA ALA A 28 12.17 6.20 -6.27
C ALA A 28 12.48 7.31 -5.25
N ALA A 29 11.88 7.26 -4.06
CA ALA A 29 12.16 8.22 -2.99
C ALA A 29 13.64 8.22 -2.59
N ILE A 30 14.23 7.03 -2.39
CA ILE A 30 15.65 6.86 -2.07
C ILE A 30 16.52 7.34 -3.24
N ALA A 31 16.18 6.98 -4.47
CA ALA A 31 16.91 7.38 -5.67
C ALA A 31 16.88 8.90 -5.91
N MET A 32 15.81 9.58 -5.50
CA MET A 32 15.72 11.05 -5.50
C MET A 32 16.55 11.71 -4.38
N GLY A 33 17.19 10.93 -3.51
CA GLY A 33 18.04 11.40 -2.43
C GLY A 33 17.30 11.77 -1.15
N LEU A 34 16.08 11.25 -0.93
CA LEU A 34 15.50 11.26 0.42
C LEU A 34 16.26 10.25 1.29
N ASP A 35 16.50 10.62 2.55
CA ASP A 35 16.98 9.67 3.54
C ASP A 35 15.96 8.54 3.75
N TYR A 36 16.43 7.37 4.20
CA TYR A 36 15.59 6.18 4.37
C TYR A 36 14.36 6.43 5.26
N THR A 37 14.49 7.26 6.29
CA THR A 37 13.38 7.58 7.21
C THR A 37 12.32 8.41 6.49
N SER A 38 12.73 9.48 5.81
CA SER A 38 11.81 10.31 5.01
C SER A 38 11.17 9.50 3.88
N ALA A 39 11.95 8.66 3.18
CA ALA A 39 11.44 7.81 2.11
C ALA A 39 10.34 6.86 2.62
N VAL A 40 10.58 6.13 3.71
CA VAL A 40 9.57 5.27 4.33
C VAL A 40 8.35 6.09 4.77
N PHE A 41 8.55 7.18 5.51
CA PHE A 41 7.45 7.98 6.04
C PHE A 41 6.51 8.50 4.95
N TRP A 42 7.03 9.18 3.92
CA TRP A 42 6.19 9.81 2.89
C TRP A 42 5.50 8.80 1.99
N THR A 43 6.18 7.70 1.65
CA THR A 43 5.61 6.63 0.83
C THR A 43 4.53 5.85 1.58
N VAL A 44 4.73 5.53 2.86
CA VAL A 44 3.71 4.91 3.72
C VAL A 44 2.49 5.80 3.85
N LEU A 45 2.69 7.11 4.10
CA LEU A 45 1.59 8.06 4.20
C LEU A 45 0.77 8.14 2.91
N GLY A 46 1.45 8.18 1.76
CA GLY A 46 0.83 8.20 0.44
C GLY A 46 0.08 6.91 0.13
N ASN A 47 0.72 5.77 0.34
CA ASN A 47 0.17 4.45 0.05
C ASN A 47 -0.95 4.04 1.01
N TYR A 48 -0.93 4.55 2.24
CA TYR A 48 -2.00 4.28 3.19
C TYR A 48 -3.27 5.08 2.90
N LEU A 49 -3.17 6.32 2.40
CA LEU A 49 -4.33 7.20 2.19
C LEU A 49 -5.48 6.61 1.35
N PRO A 50 -5.25 5.82 0.28
CA PRO A 50 -6.30 5.11 -0.43
C PRO A 50 -7.20 4.26 0.45
N VAL A 51 -6.68 3.65 1.52
CA VAL A 51 -7.44 2.74 2.39
C VAL A 51 -8.59 3.45 3.10
N PRO A 52 -8.40 4.52 3.89
CA PRO A 52 -9.50 5.26 4.48
C PRO A 52 -10.41 5.91 3.44
N LEU A 53 -9.89 6.32 2.27
CA LEU A 53 -10.73 6.82 1.18
C LEU A 53 -11.67 5.72 0.65
N ILE A 54 -11.17 4.52 0.39
CA ILE A 54 -11.98 3.38 -0.02
C ILE A 54 -13.01 3.07 1.05
N VAL A 55 -12.61 2.98 2.32
CA VAL A 55 -13.53 2.73 3.44
C VAL A 55 -14.65 3.77 3.49
N LEU A 56 -14.33 5.06 3.33
CA LEU A 56 -15.28 6.17 3.39
C LEU A 56 -16.24 6.18 2.18
N PHE A 57 -15.71 5.93 0.98
CA PHE A 57 -16.47 6.03 -0.27
C PHE A 57 -17.01 4.69 -0.79
N TYR A 58 -16.83 3.60 -0.04
CA TYR A 58 -17.17 2.26 -0.49
C TYR A 58 -18.63 2.11 -0.91
N ARG A 59 -19.56 2.71 -0.15
CA ARG A 59 -21.01 2.67 -0.46
C ARG A 59 -21.33 3.38 -1.77
N GLN A 60 -20.69 4.52 -2.02
CA GLN A 60 -20.82 5.30 -3.24
C GLN A 60 -20.24 4.54 -4.43
N LEU A 61 -19.09 3.88 -4.23
CA LEU A 61 -18.44 3.03 -5.22
C LEU A 61 -19.31 1.82 -5.61
N LEU A 62 -19.93 1.16 -4.62
CA LEU A 62 -20.86 0.05 -4.85
C LEU A 62 -22.12 0.45 -5.63
N ASN A 63 -22.68 1.62 -5.33
CA ASN A 63 -23.90 2.11 -5.98
C ASN A 63 -23.65 2.67 -7.39
N HIS A 64 -22.38 2.80 -7.80
CA HIS A 64 -22.04 3.30 -9.12
C HIS A 64 -22.24 2.23 -10.19
N GLN A 65 -23.00 2.55 -11.25
CA GLN A 65 -23.48 1.58 -12.25
C GLN A 65 -22.37 0.77 -12.94
N ARG A 66 -21.16 1.36 -13.11
CA ARG A 66 -20.02 0.68 -13.73
C ARG A 66 -19.08 0.01 -12.72
N LEU A 67 -18.86 0.66 -11.57
CA LEU A 67 -17.88 0.22 -10.59
C LEU A 67 -18.47 -0.86 -9.68
N GLY A 68 -19.74 -0.75 -9.26
CA GLY A 68 -20.40 -1.76 -8.42
C GLY A 68 -20.26 -3.19 -8.93
N PRO A 69 -20.65 -3.48 -10.20
CA PRO A 69 -20.48 -4.81 -10.78
C PRO A 69 -19.02 -5.25 -10.91
N TRP A 70 -18.09 -4.32 -11.14
CA TRP A 70 -16.65 -4.62 -11.20
C TRP A 70 -16.08 -4.96 -9.81
N LEU A 71 -16.43 -4.19 -8.79
CA LEU A 71 -16.04 -4.42 -7.39
C LEU A 71 -16.58 -5.77 -6.89
N ALA A 72 -17.82 -6.10 -7.23
CA ALA A 72 -18.43 -7.39 -6.89
C ALA A 72 -17.67 -8.59 -7.50
N LYS A 73 -17.06 -8.42 -8.69
CA LYS A 73 -16.24 -9.47 -9.33
C LYS A 73 -14.90 -9.69 -8.62
N LEU A 74 -14.37 -8.68 -7.92
CA LEU A 74 -13.13 -8.82 -7.15
C LEU A 74 -13.32 -9.68 -5.89
N ALA A 75 -14.55 -9.77 -5.37
CA ALA A 75 -14.94 -10.71 -4.32
C ALA A 75 -15.08 -12.14 -4.88
N SER A 76 -13.96 -12.70 -5.35
CA SER A 76 -13.94 -14.08 -5.86
C SER A 76 -14.13 -15.10 -4.74
N PRO A 77 -14.67 -16.30 -5.04
CA PRO A 77 -14.76 -17.39 -4.07
C PRO A 77 -13.41 -17.76 -3.45
N ARG A 78 -12.31 -17.62 -4.21
CA ARG A 78 -10.95 -17.85 -3.71
C ARG A 78 -10.55 -16.82 -2.66
N ALA A 79 -10.79 -15.52 -2.94
CA ALA A 79 -10.49 -14.46 -1.99
C ALA A 79 -11.32 -14.62 -0.71
N LYS A 80 -12.60 -15.02 -0.85
CA LYS A 80 -13.46 -15.35 0.29
C LYS A 80 -12.90 -16.52 1.10
N GLY A 81 -12.53 -17.63 0.46
CA GLY A 81 -11.96 -18.78 1.17
C GLY A 81 -10.63 -18.48 1.88
N LEU A 82 -9.77 -17.66 1.26
CA LEU A 82 -8.54 -17.17 1.91
C LEU A 82 -8.88 -16.28 3.11
N LEU A 83 -9.85 -15.37 2.97
CA LEU A 83 -10.28 -14.54 4.09
C LEU A 83 -10.89 -15.35 5.23
N ASP A 84 -11.73 -16.34 4.93
CA ASP A 84 -12.35 -17.21 5.95
C ASP A 84 -11.28 -18.03 6.69
N SER A 85 -10.18 -18.38 6.02
CA SER A 85 -9.06 -19.14 6.60
C SER A 85 -8.08 -18.28 7.40
N TYR A 86 -7.71 -17.11 6.89
CA TYR A 86 -6.66 -16.26 7.45
C TYR A 86 -7.19 -15.04 8.23
N GLY A 87 -8.49 -14.72 8.10
CA GLY A 87 -9.09 -13.55 8.72
C GLY A 87 -8.35 -12.26 8.37
N PRO A 88 -8.15 -11.33 9.33
CA PRO A 88 -7.42 -10.09 9.10
C PRO A 88 -5.96 -10.26 8.64
N TRP A 89 -5.33 -11.42 8.91
CA TRP A 89 -3.98 -11.72 8.43
C TRP A 89 -3.90 -11.80 6.91
N PHE A 90 -5.03 -12.08 6.24
CA PHE A 90 -5.13 -11.97 4.79
C PHE A 90 -4.66 -10.60 4.29
N ILE A 91 -5.02 -9.50 4.97
CA ILE A 91 -4.63 -8.15 4.57
C ILE A 91 -3.10 -8.00 4.65
N LEU A 92 -2.50 -8.46 5.75
CA LEU A 92 -1.06 -8.41 5.94
C LEU A 92 -0.29 -9.15 4.84
N LEU A 93 -0.77 -10.34 4.48
CA LEU A 93 -0.13 -11.22 3.51
C LEU A 93 -0.46 -10.87 2.08
N ALA A 94 -1.64 -10.34 1.76
CA ALA A 94 -2.07 -10.09 0.38
C ALA A 94 -1.61 -8.73 -0.15
N THR A 95 -1.52 -7.70 0.72
CA THR A 95 -1.09 -6.34 0.35
C THR A 95 0.22 -6.32 -0.44
N PRO A 96 1.25 -7.12 -0.08
CA PRO A 96 2.53 -7.16 -0.78
C PRO A 96 2.50 -7.90 -2.12
N TRP A 97 1.44 -8.62 -2.45
CA TRP A 97 1.34 -9.34 -3.73
C TRP A 97 0.44 -8.65 -4.73
N ILE A 98 -0.71 -8.15 -4.30
CA ILE A 98 -1.72 -7.57 -5.19
C ILE A 98 -1.91 -6.07 -5.00
N GLY A 99 -1.23 -5.49 -4.01
CA GLY A 99 -1.30 -4.08 -3.69
C GLY A 99 -2.42 -3.68 -2.74
N VAL A 100 -2.23 -2.55 -2.06
CA VAL A 100 -3.13 -2.06 -1.02
C VAL A 100 -4.50 -1.67 -1.57
N TRP A 101 -4.54 -1.12 -2.79
CA TRP A 101 -5.80 -0.74 -3.44
C TRP A 101 -6.70 -1.95 -3.66
N ALA A 102 -6.13 -3.02 -4.21
CA ALA A 102 -6.86 -4.25 -4.49
C ALA A 102 -7.31 -4.94 -3.20
N VAL A 103 -6.44 -5.00 -2.18
CA VAL A 103 -6.78 -5.57 -0.88
C VAL A 103 -7.89 -4.79 -0.21
N ALA A 104 -7.83 -3.46 -0.15
CA ALA A 104 -8.83 -2.64 0.51
C ALA A 104 -10.22 -2.80 -0.14
N VAL A 105 -10.27 -2.79 -1.47
CA VAL A 105 -11.52 -3.05 -2.20
C VAL A 105 -12.05 -4.46 -1.93
N THR A 106 -11.19 -5.48 -2.02
CA THR A 106 -11.58 -6.88 -1.81
C THR A 106 -12.07 -7.12 -0.38
N ALA A 107 -11.36 -6.56 0.61
CA ALA A 107 -11.72 -6.61 2.02
C ALA A 107 -13.09 -5.97 2.29
N MET A 108 -13.34 -4.80 1.72
CA MET A 108 -14.64 -4.13 1.84
C MET A 108 -15.76 -4.92 1.13
N ALA A 109 -15.46 -5.54 -0.02
CA ALA A 109 -16.38 -6.40 -0.75
C ALA A 109 -16.75 -7.68 0.00
N LEU A 110 -15.83 -8.22 0.78
CA LEU A 110 -16.04 -9.41 1.61
C LEU A 110 -16.56 -9.07 3.01
N GLY A 111 -16.78 -7.79 3.33
CA GLY A 111 -17.37 -7.36 4.59
C GLY A 111 -16.42 -7.43 5.79
N ILE A 112 -15.11 -7.28 5.58
CA ILE A 112 -14.16 -7.13 6.69
C ILE A 112 -14.51 -5.88 7.50
N ASP A 113 -14.37 -5.97 8.82
CA ASP A 113 -14.49 -4.82 9.71
C ASP A 113 -13.53 -3.69 9.31
N GLN A 114 -14.05 -2.47 9.21
CA GLN A 114 -13.31 -1.31 8.73
C GLN A 114 -12.11 -0.96 9.61
N ARG A 115 -12.21 -1.15 10.94
CA ARG A 115 -11.09 -0.86 11.86
C ARG A 115 -9.97 -1.85 11.66
N LYS A 116 -10.30 -3.14 11.49
CA LYS A 116 -9.32 -4.17 11.14
C LYS A 116 -8.66 -3.89 9.79
N LEU A 117 -9.43 -3.49 8.78
CA LEU A 117 -8.87 -3.12 7.49
C LEU A 117 -7.87 -1.95 7.61
N LEU A 118 -8.25 -0.88 8.29
CA LEU A 118 -7.39 0.29 8.51
C LEU A 118 -6.12 -0.08 9.27
N LEU A 119 -6.23 -0.86 10.35
CA LEU A 119 -5.09 -1.24 11.19
C LEU A 119 -4.13 -2.18 10.45
N PHE A 120 -4.64 -3.30 9.91
CA PHE A 120 -3.80 -4.31 9.27
C PHE A 120 -3.16 -3.81 7.99
N SER A 121 -3.84 -2.93 7.22
CA SER A 121 -3.22 -2.30 6.05
C SER A 121 -2.08 -1.37 6.47
N PHE A 122 -2.28 -0.54 7.51
CA PHE A 122 -1.22 0.35 8.00
C PHE A 122 0.02 -0.43 8.45
N ILE A 123 -0.18 -1.52 9.21
CA ILE A 123 0.91 -2.39 9.67
C ILE A 123 1.62 -3.03 8.47
N SER A 124 0.86 -3.58 7.51
CA SER A 124 1.44 -4.23 6.33
C SER A 124 2.30 -3.26 5.51
N ILE A 125 1.74 -2.11 5.14
CA ILE A 125 2.44 -1.10 4.32
C ILE A 125 3.71 -0.63 5.04
N SER A 126 3.63 -0.36 6.34
CA SER A 126 4.77 0.10 7.14
C SER A 126 5.87 -0.96 7.22
N LEU A 127 5.51 -2.21 7.52
CA LEU A 127 6.45 -3.31 7.63
C LEU A 127 7.17 -3.55 6.30
N TYR A 128 6.42 -3.57 5.19
CA TYR A 128 7.00 -3.78 3.88
C TYR A 128 7.83 -2.60 3.38
N ALA A 129 7.45 -1.36 3.67
CA ALA A 129 8.24 -0.19 3.33
C ALA A 129 9.60 -0.20 4.06
N VAL A 130 9.61 -0.52 5.35
CA VAL A 130 10.85 -0.68 6.14
C VAL A 130 11.71 -1.82 5.60
N ALA A 131 11.10 -2.99 5.33
CA ALA A 131 11.82 -4.13 4.78
C ALA A 131 12.46 -3.79 3.43
N LEU A 132 11.72 -3.13 2.53
CA LEU A 132 12.21 -2.74 1.21
C LEU A 132 13.34 -1.71 1.30
N ALA A 133 13.19 -0.68 2.14
CA ALA A 133 14.25 0.29 2.38
C ALA A 133 15.52 -0.37 2.95
N GLY A 134 15.37 -1.31 3.89
CA GLY A 134 16.48 -2.07 4.46
C GLY A 134 17.18 -2.96 3.43
N LEU A 135 16.42 -3.66 2.58
CA LEU A 135 16.98 -4.46 1.48
C LEU A 135 17.77 -3.60 0.49
N ILE A 136 17.26 -2.41 0.16
CA ILE A 136 17.96 -1.45 -0.71
C ILE A 136 19.26 -0.97 -0.04
N ALA A 137 19.22 -0.64 1.24
CA ALA A 137 20.40 -0.20 1.99
C ALA A 137 21.50 -1.27 2.00
N ILE A 138 21.13 -2.52 2.29
CA ILE A 138 22.05 -3.67 2.26
C ILE A 138 22.58 -3.88 0.84
N GLY A 139 21.70 -3.81 -0.18
CA GLY A 139 22.09 -3.96 -1.57
C GLY A 139 23.12 -2.93 -2.03
N ILE A 140 22.93 -1.65 -1.65
CA ILE A 140 23.87 -0.57 -1.94
C ILE A 140 25.24 -0.85 -1.30
N GLN A 141 25.27 -1.25 -0.02
CA GLN A 141 26.51 -1.57 0.69
C GLN A 141 27.28 -2.73 0.05
N VAL A 142 26.58 -3.74 -0.48
CA VAL A 142 27.22 -4.89 -1.15
C VAL A 142 27.80 -4.49 -2.52
N VAL A 143 27.14 -3.60 -3.25
CA VAL A 143 27.57 -3.18 -4.59
C VAL A 143 28.66 -2.11 -4.54
N GLN A 144 28.65 -1.25 -3.53
CA GLN A 144 29.65 -0.21 -3.28
C GLN A 144 30.26 -0.42 -1.89
N PRO A 145 31.05 -1.49 -1.68
CA PRO A 145 31.79 -1.63 -0.44
C PRO A 145 32.74 -0.44 -0.35
N GLU A 146 32.59 0.39 0.67
CA GLU A 146 33.43 1.56 0.88
C GLU A 146 34.91 1.14 0.78
N SER A 147 35.63 1.72 -0.19
CA SER A 147 37.05 1.48 -0.47
C SER A 147 37.94 2.29 0.44
#